data_AF-Q9RS68-F1
#
_entry.id   AF-Q9RS68-F1
#
_cell.length_a   1.000
_cell.length_b   1.000
_cell.length_c   1.000
_cell.angle_alpha   90.00
_cell.angle_beta   90.00
_cell.angle_gamma   90.00
#
_symmetry.space_group_name_H-M   'P 1'
#
loop_
_entity.id
_entity.type
_entity.pdbx_description
1 polymer ?
#
loop_
_entity_poly.entity_id
_entity_poly.type
_entity_poly.pdbx_seq_one_letter_code
_entity_poly.pdbx_strand_id
1 'polypeptide(L)'
;MVAKRKEEAAIYNRLAALRAELASAVGINPQSVGFIERGDYGPSLELALKMAQVFRLPVEAIFSLEPLPALSLQVYGQGERI
;
A
#
# COMPACT_ATOMS: atom_id res chain seq x y z
N MET A 1 8.48 6.11 -30.54
CA MET A 1 7.35 5.35 -29.95
C MET A 1 7.84 4.80 -28.62
N VAL A 2 7.45 5.40 -27.49
CA VAL A 2 7.83 4.87 -26.17
C VAL A 2 7.02 3.62 -25.93
N ALA A 3 7.66 2.48 -25.73
CA ALA A 3 6.99 1.25 -25.38
C ALA A 3 6.18 1.50 -24.09
N LYS A 4 4.84 1.38 -24.17
CA LYS A 4 4.01 1.28 -22.97
C LYS A 4 4.57 0.11 -22.16
N ARG A 5 5.24 0.41 -21.06
CA ARG A 5 5.61 -0.59 -20.04
C ARG A 5 4.30 -1.33 -19.74
N LYS A 6 4.30 -2.67 -19.83
CA LYS A 6 3.14 -3.49 -19.42
C LYS A 6 2.63 -2.90 -18.11
N GLU A 7 1.39 -2.43 -18.10
CA GLU A 7 0.70 -2.01 -16.89
C GLU A 7 0.50 -3.27 -16.03
N GLU A 8 1.57 -3.80 -15.43
CA GLU A 8 1.44 -4.65 -14.26
C GLU A 8 0.70 -3.78 -13.25
N ALA A 9 -0.53 -4.19 -12.91
CA ALA A 9 -1.49 -3.40 -12.16
C ALA A 9 -0.80 -2.68 -11.00
N ALA A 10 -0.59 -1.36 -11.15
CA ALA A 10 0.12 -0.57 -10.18
C ALA A 10 -0.75 -0.50 -8.92
N ILE A 11 -0.37 -1.26 -7.89
CA ILE A 11 -1.06 -1.23 -6.60
C ILE A 11 -0.58 0.01 -5.85
N TYR A 12 -1.49 0.94 -5.60
CA TYR A 12 -1.26 2.08 -4.72
C TYR A 12 -1.16 1.58 -3.28
N ASN A 13 -0.24 2.13 -2.50
CA ASN A 13 -0.03 1.68 -1.13
C ASN A 13 0.26 2.84 -0.17
N ARG A 14 0.13 2.57 1.14
CA ARG A 14 0.45 3.49 2.25
C ARG A 14 1.65 3.03 3.07
N LEU A 15 2.55 2.22 2.52
CA LEU A 15 3.66 1.63 3.28
C LEU A 15 4.60 2.70 3.85
N ALA A 16 4.85 3.79 3.12
CA ALA A 16 5.65 4.91 3.59
C ALA A 16 5.14 5.51 4.92
N ALA A 17 3.82 5.59 5.07
CA ALA A 17 3.17 6.14 6.27
C ALA A 17 3.19 5.17 7.47
N LEU A 18 3.49 3.88 7.24
CA LEU A 18 3.31 2.81 8.22
C LEU A 18 4.62 2.04 8.52
N ARG A 19 5.78 2.44 7.98
CA ARG A 19 6.94 1.55 7.79
C ARG A 19 7.70 1.02 9.02
N ALA A 20 7.45 1.53 10.24
CA ALA A 20 8.45 1.56 11.33
C ALA A 20 9.29 0.28 11.47
N GLU A 21 8.69 -0.92 11.37
CA GLU A 21 9.41 -2.21 11.42
C GLU A 21 8.81 -3.29 10.51
N LEU A 22 8.19 -2.91 9.38
CA LEU A 22 7.34 -3.80 8.59
C LEU A 22 8.05 -5.08 8.11
N ALA A 23 9.28 -4.94 7.60
CA ALA A 23 10.03 -6.05 6.99
C ALA A 23 10.28 -7.20 7.97
N SER A 24 10.75 -6.87 9.17
CA SER A 24 10.98 -7.83 10.25
C SER A 24 9.68 -8.45 10.72
N ALA A 25 8.62 -7.65 10.85
CA ALA A 25 7.31 -8.11 11.34
C ALA A 25 6.63 -9.12 10.41
N VAL A 26 6.84 -9.01 9.08
CA VAL A 26 6.26 -9.95 8.09
C VAL A 26 7.26 -10.98 7.55
N GLY A 27 8.50 -10.96 8.06
CA GLY A 27 9.53 -11.94 7.73
C GLY A 27 10.08 -11.85 6.30
N ILE A 28 10.22 -10.63 5.75
CA ILE A 28 10.77 -10.41 4.40
C ILE A 28 12.00 -9.51 4.40
N ASN A 29 12.75 -9.54 3.30
CA ASN A 29 13.88 -8.63 3.10
C ASN A 29 13.37 -7.17 3.06
N PRO A 30 14.00 -6.22 3.80
CA PRO A 30 13.67 -4.79 3.73
C PRO A 30 13.67 -4.20 2.31
N GLN A 31 14.52 -4.72 1.41
CA GLN A 31 14.54 -4.33 0.00
C GLN A 31 13.22 -4.69 -0.71
N SER A 32 12.62 -5.83 -0.38
CA SER A 32 11.30 -6.26 -0.90
C SER A 32 10.20 -5.29 -0.48
N VAL A 33 10.23 -4.79 0.77
CA VAL A 33 9.32 -3.72 1.20
C VAL A 33 9.50 -2.48 0.35
N GLY A 34 10.74 -2.08 0.07
CA GLY A 34 11.04 -0.91 -0.77
C GLY A 34 10.56 -1.04 -2.21
N PHE A 35 10.61 -2.23 -2.81
CA PHE A 35 10.04 -2.47 -4.14
C PHE A 35 8.51 -2.35 -4.14
N ILE A 36 7.84 -2.91 -3.12
CA ILE A 36 6.39 -2.80 -2.97
C ILE A 36 5.97 -1.35 -2.72
N GLU A 37 6.70 -0.63 -1.87
CA GLU A 37 6.46 0.78 -1.54
C GLU A 37 6.47 1.67 -2.79
N ARG A 38 7.44 1.47 -3.69
CA ARG A 38 7.53 2.21 -4.96
C ARG A 38 6.54 1.74 -6.02
N GLY A 39 5.83 0.63 -5.79
CA GLY A 39 4.95 0.02 -6.79
C GLY A 39 5.69 -0.68 -7.92
N ASP A 40 6.97 -1.06 -7.70
CA ASP A 40 7.76 -1.81 -8.70
C ASP A 40 7.13 -3.20 -8.95
N TYR A 41 6.48 -3.78 -7.92
CA TYR A 41 5.57 -4.92 -8.04
C TYR A 41 4.59 -4.96 -6.83
N GLY A 42 3.45 -5.63 -7.00
CA GLY A 42 2.46 -5.80 -5.93
C GLY A 42 2.80 -6.96 -4.97
N PRO A 43 2.43 -6.88 -3.67
CA PRO A 43 2.62 -8.00 -2.75
C PRO A 43 1.76 -9.21 -3.18
N SER A 44 2.16 -10.42 -2.77
CA SER A 44 1.23 -11.55 -2.82
C SER A 44 0.05 -11.31 -1.88
N LEU A 45 -1.08 -11.99 -2.11
CA LEU A 45 -2.24 -11.91 -1.21
C LEU A 45 -1.86 -12.26 0.24
N GLU A 46 -1.05 -13.30 0.42
CA GLU A 46 -0.55 -13.70 1.74
C GLU A 46 0.25 -12.57 2.41
N LEU A 47 1.15 -11.92 1.67
CA LEU A 47 1.96 -10.84 2.21
C LEU A 47 1.11 -9.60 2.54
N ALA A 48 0.15 -9.26 1.69
CA ALA A 48 -0.79 -8.18 1.95
C ALA A 48 -1.61 -8.43 3.22
N LEU A 49 -2.09 -9.66 3.44
CA LEU A 49 -2.81 -10.05 4.65
C LEU A 49 -1.93 -10.01 5.91
N LYS A 50 -0.66 -10.45 5.81
CA LYS A 50 0.31 -10.32 6.91
C LYS A 50 0.56 -8.85 7.29
N MET A 51 0.74 -7.98 6.29
CA MET A 51 0.91 -6.55 6.52
C MET A 51 -0.34 -5.91 7.16
N ALA A 52 -1.54 -6.33 6.73
CA ALA A 52 -2.80 -5.93 7.36
C ALA A 52 -2.87 -6.28 8.85
N GLN A 53 -2.43 -7.47 9.23
CA GLN A 53 -2.36 -7.88 10.64
C GLN A 53 -1.37 -7.04 11.45
N VAL A 54 -0.18 -6.76 10.90
CA VAL A 54 0.83 -5.91 11.56
C VAL A 54 0.29 -4.50 11.83
N PHE A 55 -0.41 -3.92 10.86
CA PHE A 55 -0.96 -2.58 11.01
C PHE A 55 -2.29 -2.54 11.76
N ARG A 56 -2.93 -3.69 12.01
CA ARG A 56 -4.29 -3.78 12.54
C ARG A 56 -5.28 -2.95 11.71
N LEU A 57 -5.11 -3.01 10.40
CA LEU A 57 -5.91 -2.30 9.41
C LEU A 57 -6.41 -3.30 8.35
N PRO A 58 -7.56 -3.05 7.72
CA PRO A 58 -7.98 -3.87 6.60
C PRO A 58 -7.05 -3.67 5.39
N VAL A 59 -6.99 -4.65 4.49
CA VAL A 59 -6.06 -4.62 3.34
C VAL A 59 -6.28 -3.40 2.47
N GLU A 60 -7.53 -3.01 2.23
CA GLU A 60 -7.92 -1.84 1.44
C GLU A 60 -7.49 -0.49 2.05
N ALA A 61 -7.20 -0.45 3.36
CA ALA A 61 -6.64 0.74 4.00
C ALA A 61 -5.13 0.89 3.73
N ILE A 62 -4.47 -0.17 3.27
CA ILE A 62 -3.03 -0.24 3.03
C ILE A 62 -2.72 -0.29 1.53
N PHE A 63 -3.54 -1.00 0.75
CA PHE A 63 -3.37 -1.25 -0.68
C PHE A 63 -4.66 -0.91 -1.45
N SER A 64 -4.53 -0.41 -2.67
CA SER A 64 -5.67 -0.10 -3.54
C SER A 64 -5.31 -0.23 -5.01
N LEU A 65 -6.29 -0.57 -5.84
CA LEU A 65 -6.17 -0.53 -7.30
C LEU A 65 -6.35 0.89 -7.86
N GLU A 66 -6.86 1.81 -7.03
CA GLU A 66 -7.06 3.23 -7.34
C GLU A 66 -6.20 4.12 -6.43
N PRO A 67 -5.86 5.35 -6.85
CA PRO A 67 -5.11 6.29 -6.00
C PRO A 67 -5.75 6.46 -4.61
N LEU A 68 -4.96 6.25 -3.57
CA LEU A 68 -5.41 6.44 -2.19
C LEU A 68 -5.49 7.95 -1.89
N PRO A 69 -6.65 8.48 -1.46
CA PRO A 69 -6.74 9.88 -1.06
C PRO A 69 -5.94 10.12 0.22
N ALA A 70 -5.61 11.39 0.47
CA ALA A 70 -4.94 11.79 1.70
C ALA A 70 -5.76 11.38 2.93
N LEU A 71 -5.09 10.90 3.98
CA LEU A 71 -5.75 10.50 5.23
C LEU A 71 -6.52 11.67 5.86
N SER A 72 -6.00 12.89 5.76
CA SER A 72 -6.69 14.09 6.24
C SER A 72 -8.04 14.30 5.53
N LEU A 73 -8.14 14.06 4.23
CA LEU A 73 -9.41 14.15 3.50
C LEU A 73 -10.39 13.04 3.94
N GLN A 74 -9.89 11.84 4.26
CA GLN A 74 -10.75 10.76 4.75
C GLN A 74 -11.26 11.02 6.18
N VAL A 75 -10.46 11.67 7.04
CA VAL A 75 -10.81 11.94 8.44
C VAL A 75 -11.65 13.22 8.58
N TYR A 76 -11.31 14.28 7.84
CA TYR A 76 -11.96 15.60 7.99
C TYR A 76 -12.90 15.96 6.84
N GLY A 77 -12.78 15.33 5.66
CA GLY A 77 -13.63 15.60 4.49
C GLY A 77 -15.00 14.91 4.51
N GLN A 78 -15.28 14.08 5.52
CA GLN A 78 -16.60 13.46 5.71
C GLN A 78 -17.66 14.45 6.22
N GLY A 79 -17.27 15.69 6.55
CA GLY A 79 -18.18 16.74 7.03
C GLY A 79 -18.94 17.52 5.96
N GLU A 80 -18.67 17.30 4.66
CA GLU A 80 -19.28 18.08 3.56
C GLU A 80 -20.48 17.37 2.88
N ARG A 81 -20.98 16.27 3.45
CA ARG A 81 -22.25 15.67 2.97
C ARG A 81 -23.43 16.32 3.68
N ILE A 82 -23.87 17.47 3.17
CA ILE A 82 -25.21 18.05 3.41
C ILE A 82 -26.04 17.84 2.14
#